data_AF-A0A534T955-F1
#
_entry.id   AF-A0A534T955-F1
#
_cell.length_a   1.000
_cell.length_b   1.000
_cell.length_c   1.000
_cell.angle_alpha   90.00
_cell.angle_beta   90.00
_cell.angle_gamma   90.00
#
_symmetry.space_group_name_H-M   'P 1'
#
loop_
_entity.id
_entity.type
_entity.pdbx_description
1 polymer ?
#
loop_
_entity_poly.entity_id
_entity_poly.type
_entity_poly.pdbx_seq_one_letter_code
_entity_poly.pdbx_strand_id
1 'polypeptide(L)'
;MRRRAIMVSQPRSLGREASDTMPLARFAPVLLRVGAFVLRYSLVLFLLLFGALKWTPKEAHDIEAWVIHSPFISWVHTLFGTQGGSEFIGGIELTIAALIATRRWWPAVSAAGSMGAALMFLTTLSFLFTTPDVGDEAGFLMKDLTLFGAALWTAGDALAALTARDEDQR
;
A
#
# COMPACT_ATOMS: atom_id res chain seq x y z
N MET A 1 -45.70 -42.40 -38.80
CA MET A 1 -45.35 -41.82 -37.49
C MET A 1 -44.81 -40.40 -37.68
N ARG A 2 -45.58 -39.36 -37.34
CA ARG A 2 -45.15 -37.95 -37.40
C ARG A 2 -44.61 -37.53 -36.02
N ARG A 3 -43.32 -37.21 -35.90
CA ARG A 3 -42.77 -36.59 -34.70
C ARG A 3 -43.01 -35.08 -34.76
N ARG A 4 -43.78 -34.55 -33.79
CA ARG A 4 -43.98 -33.12 -33.59
C ARG A 4 -42.67 -32.50 -33.07
N ALA A 5 -42.17 -31.48 -33.76
CA ALA A 5 -41.12 -30.63 -33.22
C ALA A 5 -41.73 -29.76 -32.10
N ILE A 6 -41.21 -29.92 -30.88
CA ILE A 6 -41.53 -29.05 -29.75
C ILE A 6 -40.65 -27.81 -29.91
N MET A 7 -41.29 -26.71 -30.29
CA MET A 7 -40.68 -25.38 -30.32
C MET A 7 -40.46 -24.92 -28.87
N VAL A 8 -39.22 -25.04 -28.39
CA VAL A 8 -38.77 -24.48 -27.12
C VAL A 8 -38.75 -22.96 -27.26
N SER A 9 -39.63 -22.28 -26.51
CA SER A 9 -39.65 -20.82 -26.41
C SER A 9 -38.37 -20.33 -25.74
N GLN A 10 -37.56 -19.57 -26.48
CA GLN A 10 -36.41 -18.83 -25.93
C GLN A 10 -36.93 -17.82 -24.87
N PRO A 11 -36.35 -17.75 -23.66
CA PRO A 11 -36.71 -16.70 -22.71
C PRO A 11 -36.23 -15.35 -23.25
N ARG A 12 -37.20 -14.51 -23.67
CA ARG A 12 -36.98 -13.11 -24.02
C ARG A 12 -36.56 -12.31 -22.79
N SER A 13 -35.57 -11.45 -23.01
CA SER A 13 -35.41 -10.10 -22.42
C SER A 13 -34.87 -9.86 -21.01
N LEU A 14 -34.30 -10.83 -20.28
CA LEU A 14 -33.64 -10.51 -19.00
C LEU A 14 -32.31 -9.73 -19.12
N GLY A 15 -31.73 -9.62 -20.32
CA GLY A 15 -30.43 -8.97 -20.53
C GLY A 15 -30.47 -7.46 -20.83
N ARG A 16 -31.63 -6.89 -21.16
CA ARG A 16 -31.74 -5.50 -21.64
C ARG A 16 -32.17 -4.50 -20.56
N GLU A 17 -32.78 -4.97 -19.48
CA GLU A 17 -33.18 -4.11 -18.35
C GLU A 17 -32.04 -3.89 -17.35
N ALA A 18 -31.10 -4.84 -17.24
CA ALA A 18 -29.93 -4.69 -16.37
C ALA A 18 -28.93 -3.63 -16.86
N SER A 19 -28.92 -3.30 -18.16
CA SER A 19 -28.03 -2.27 -18.72
C SER A 19 -28.48 -0.83 -18.44
N ASP A 20 -29.75 -0.62 -18.10
CA ASP A 20 -30.32 0.71 -17.84
C ASP A 20 -30.28 1.11 -16.35
N THR A 21 -29.92 0.20 -15.43
CA THR A 21 -30.21 0.39 -14.00
C THR A 21 -29.13 1.01 -13.11
N MET A 22 -27.94 1.40 -13.61
CA MET A 22 -27.05 2.25 -12.81
C MET A 22 -26.24 3.25 -13.64
N PRO A 23 -26.80 4.43 -13.95
CA PRO A 23 -26.06 5.54 -14.56
C PRO A 23 -24.79 5.95 -13.78
N LEU A 24 -24.67 5.56 -12.50
CA LEU A 24 -23.47 5.76 -11.69
C LEU A 24 -22.39 4.67 -11.89
N ALA A 25 -22.76 3.44 -12.25
CA ALA A 25 -21.82 2.34 -12.44
C ALA A 25 -20.82 2.60 -13.58
N ARG A 26 -21.20 3.43 -14.56
CA ARG A 26 -20.31 3.89 -15.64
C ARG A 26 -19.06 4.63 -15.15
N PHE A 27 -19.11 5.21 -13.95
CA PHE A 27 -17.98 5.94 -13.35
C PHE A 27 -17.01 5.04 -12.57
N ALA A 28 -17.41 3.80 -12.25
CA ALA A 28 -16.57 2.86 -11.52
C ALA A 28 -15.14 2.71 -12.07
N PRO A 29 -14.90 2.50 -13.39
CA PRO A 29 -13.53 2.36 -13.90
C PRO A 29 -12.70 3.64 -13.72
N VAL A 30 -13.32 4.83 -13.79
CA VAL A 30 -12.63 6.10 -13.57
C VAL A 30 -12.26 6.25 -12.10
N LEU A 31 -13.20 6.01 -11.19
CA LEU A 31 -12.97 6.10 -9.75
C LEU A 31 -11.91 5.11 -9.29
N LEU A 32 -11.90 3.88 -9.79
CA LEU A 32 -10.88 2.89 -9.48
C LEU A 32 -9.50 3.32 -9.97
N ARG A 33 -9.38 3.87 -11.19
CA ARG A 33 -8.09 4.37 -11.72
C ARG A 33 -7.58 5.58 -10.95
N VAL A 34 -8.45 6.55 -10.67
CA VAL A 34 -8.07 7.75 -9.90
C VAL A 34 -7.73 7.36 -8.46
N GLY A 35 -8.55 6.52 -7.82
CA GLY A 35 -8.30 5.99 -6.48
C GLY A 35 -6.97 5.25 -6.40
N ALA A 36 -6.67 4.36 -7.35
CA ALA A 36 -5.39 3.68 -7.46
C ALA A 36 -4.20 4.64 -7.59
N PHE A 37 -4.34 5.68 -8.41
CA PHE A 37 -3.32 6.72 -8.58
C PHE A 37 -3.10 7.46 -7.26
N VAL A 38 -4.17 7.98 -6.66
CA VAL A 38 -4.11 8.72 -5.40
C VAL A 38 -3.53 7.85 -4.29
N LEU A 39 -3.99 6.60 -4.13
CA LEU A 39 -3.51 5.67 -3.11
C LEU A 39 -2.01 5.41 -3.21
N ARG A 40 -1.48 5.22 -4.42
CA ARG A 40 -0.04 5.02 -4.63
C ARG A 40 0.76 6.27 -4.30
N TYR A 41 0.37 7.42 -4.85
CA TYR A 41 1.18 8.62 -4.69
C TYR A 41 0.98 9.31 -3.34
N SER A 42 -0.13 9.08 -2.66
CA SER A 42 -0.28 9.45 -1.25
C SER A 42 0.65 8.61 -0.37
N LEU A 43 0.75 7.30 -0.60
CA LEU A 43 1.71 6.44 0.09
C LEU A 43 3.16 6.91 -0.13
N VAL A 44 3.54 7.23 -1.38
CA VAL A 44 4.85 7.82 -1.69
C VAL A 44 5.06 9.13 -0.94
N LEU A 45 4.07 10.03 -0.96
CA LEU A 45 4.15 11.32 -0.28
C LEU A 45 4.32 11.17 1.24
N PHE A 46 3.56 10.27 1.87
CA PHE A 46 3.70 9.99 3.30
C PHE A 46 5.11 9.52 3.66
N LEU A 47 5.67 8.58 2.89
CA LEU A 47 7.02 8.09 3.12
C LEU A 47 8.10 9.14 2.87
N LEU A 48 7.92 10.01 1.86
CA LEU A 48 8.82 11.14 1.62
C LEU A 48 8.80 12.13 2.79
N LEU A 49 7.62 12.44 3.32
CA LEU A 49 7.46 13.38 4.43
C LEU A 49 7.98 12.79 5.75
N PHE A 50 7.57 11.56 6.10
CA PHE A 50 8.05 10.88 7.31
C PHE A 50 9.56 10.69 7.25
N GLY A 51 10.06 10.24 6.09
CA GLY A 51 11.48 10.16 5.82
C GLY A 51 12.14 11.50 6.09
N ALA A 52 11.76 12.56 5.37
CA ALA A 52 12.38 13.87 5.50
C ALA A 52 12.41 14.43 6.93
N LEU A 53 11.38 14.15 7.74
CA LEU A 53 11.33 14.57 9.15
C LEU A 53 12.39 13.89 10.02
N LYS A 54 12.85 12.69 9.65
CA LYS A 54 13.88 11.93 10.40
C LYS A 54 15.25 12.61 10.48
N TRP A 55 15.50 13.58 9.61
CA TRP A 55 16.70 14.42 9.66
C TRP A 55 16.61 15.57 10.68
N THR A 56 15.53 15.66 11.45
CA THR A 56 15.38 16.68 12.50
C THR A 56 15.67 16.11 13.89
N PRO A 57 16.32 16.88 14.79
CA PRO A 57 16.57 16.43 16.16
C PRO A 57 15.29 16.14 16.94
N LYS A 58 14.23 16.89 16.65
CA LYS A 58 12.92 16.68 17.29
C LYS A 58 12.40 15.27 17.00
N GLU A 59 12.34 14.91 15.73
CA GLU A 59 11.84 13.60 15.30
C GLU A 59 12.72 12.46 15.86
N ALA A 60 14.04 12.66 15.91
CA ALA A 60 14.96 11.67 16.44
C ALA A 60 14.70 11.35 17.92
N HIS A 61 14.37 12.37 18.74
CA HIS A 61 13.98 12.17 20.14
C HIS A 61 12.57 11.59 20.27
N ASP A 62 11.62 12.03 19.44
CA ASP A 62 10.23 11.58 19.48
C ASP A 62 10.12 10.05 19.25
N ILE A 63 10.94 9.48 18.36
CA ILE A 63 10.91 8.04 18.06
C ILE A 63 11.85 7.19 18.90
N GLU A 64 12.73 7.81 19.69
CA GLU A 64 13.83 7.11 20.37
C GLU A 64 13.31 5.97 21.27
N ALA A 65 12.29 6.26 22.08
CA ALA A 65 11.69 5.28 22.97
C ALA A 65 11.10 4.08 22.20
N TRP A 66 10.48 4.32 21.05
CA TRP A 66 9.88 3.26 20.23
C TRP A 66 10.97 2.37 19.62
N VAL A 67 12.09 2.96 19.18
CA VAL A 67 13.21 2.22 18.60
C VAL A 67 13.88 1.35 19.67
N ILE A 68 14.21 1.90 20.84
CA ILE A 68 14.94 1.19 21.90
C ILE A 68 14.13 0.02 22.47
N HIS A 69 12.81 0.18 22.62
CA HIS A 69 11.94 -0.88 23.14
C HIS A 69 11.51 -1.90 22.09
N SER A 70 11.84 -1.69 20.81
CA SER A 70 11.48 -2.63 19.75
C SER A 70 12.43 -3.84 19.70
N PRO A 71 11.91 -5.08 19.71
CA PRO A 71 12.74 -6.27 19.49
C PRO A 71 13.31 -6.35 18.07
N PHE A 72 12.73 -5.64 17.09
CA PHE A 72 13.13 -5.73 15.68
C PHE A 72 14.17 -4.70 15.26
N ILE A 73 14.15 -3.51 15.88
CA ILE A 73 14.97 -2.37 15.43
C ILE A 73 15.82 -1.71 16.53
N SER A 74 15.83 -2.23 17.77
CA SER A 74 16.65 -1.67 18.87
C SER A 74 18.14 -1.59 18.54
N TRP A 75 18.65 -2.51 17.73
CA TRP A 75 20.04 -2.51 17.25
C TRP A 75 20.41 -1.24 16.47
N VAL A 76 19.44 -0.58 15.83
CA VAL A 76 19.68 0.66 15.06
C VAL A 76 20.17 1.76 16.00
N HIS A 77 19.52 1.92 17.16
CA HIS A 77 19.95 2.87 18.17
C HIS A 77 21.34 2.51 18.73
N THR A 78 21.60 1.23 18.94
CA THR A 78 22.90 0.77 19.46
C THR A 78 24.06 1.06 18.51
N LEU A 79 23.85 0.99 17.20
CA LEU A 79 24.91 1.22 16.19
C LEU A 79 25.08 2.68 15.79
N PHE A 80 23.97 3.42 15.67
CA PHE A 80 23.97 4.76 15.08
C PHE A 80 23.63 5.88 16.08
N GLY A 81 23.27 5.54 17.32
CA GLY A 81 22.75 6.48 18.31
C GLY A 81 21.37 7.03 17.93
N THR A 82 20.89 8.02 18.68
CA THR A 82 19.56 8.61 18.51
C THR A 82 19.39 9.27 17.14
N GLN A 83 20.26 10.24 16.80
CA GLN A 83 20.16 10.98 15.55
C GLN A 83 20.47 10.11 14.33
N GLY A 84 21.60 9.37 14.37
CA GLY A 84 21.98 8.52 13.24
C GLY A 84 20.98 7.38 13.00
N GLY A 85 20.37 6.85 14.06
CA GLY A 85 19.31 5.84 13.95
C GLY A 85 18.05 6.39 13.28
N SER A 86 17.65 7.61 13.64
CA SER A 86 16.56 8.33 12.97
C SER A 86 16.86 8.52 11.48
N GLU A 87 18.02 9.08 11.14
CA GLU A 87 18.44 9.31 9.75
C GLU A 87 18.51 8.02 8.94
N PHE A 88 18.97 6.92 9.54
CA PHE A 88 19.00 5.60 8.91
C PHE A 88 17.60 5.12 8.54
N ILE A 89 16.64 5.21 9.46
CA ILE A 89 15.23 4.90 9.20
C ILE A 89 14.68 5.80 8.09
N GLY A 90 14.98 7.10 8.15
CA GLY A 90 14.57 8.06 7.13
C GLY A 90 15.11 7.71 5.74
N GLY A 91 16.37 7.28 5.65
CA GLY A 91 16.98 6.82 4.40
C GLY A 91 16.26 5.61 3.81
N ILE A 92 15.82 4.67 4.65
CA ILE A 92 15.01 3.53 4.23
C ILE A 92 13.64 4.00 3.71
N GLU A 93 12.96 4.90 4.43
CA GLU A 93 11.65 5.47 4.03
C GLU A 93 11.73 6.17 2.67
N LEU A 94 12.73 7.03 2.46
CA LEU A 94 12.94 7.72 1.19
C LEU A 94 13.26 6.75 0.04
N THR A 95 14.07 5.73 0.31
CA THR A 95 14.42 4.70 -0.68
C THR A 95 13.16 3.94 -1.10
N ILE A 96 12.36 3.48 -0.14
CA ILE A 96 11.11 2.77 -0.40
C ILE A 96 10.13 3.66 -1.19
N ALA A 97 10.00 4.94 -0.83
CA ALA A 97 9.16 5.89 -1.56
C ALA A 97 9.56 6.00 -3.04
N ALA A 98 10.87 6.13 -3.30
CA ALA A 98 11.41 6.18 -4.65
C ALA A 98 11.10 4.88 -5.42
N LEU A 99 11.30 3.70 -4.80
CA LEU A 99 10.99 2.41 -5.43
C LEU A 99 9.51 2.32 -5.81
N ILE A 100 8.59 2.65 -4.91
CA ILE A 100 7.13 2.61 -5.16
C ILE A 100 6.72 3.53 -6.32
N ALA A 101 7.34 4.72 -6.42
CA ALA A 101 7.04 5.68 -7.48
C ALA A 101 7.39 5.16 -8.89
N THR A 102 8.33 4.22 -9.01
CA THR A 102 8.82 3.73 -10.31
C THR A 102 7.89 2.77 -11.05
N ARG A 103 6.70 2.45 -10.50
CA ARG A 103 5.75 1.46 -11.07
C ARG A 103 5.67 1.56 -12.59
N ARG A 104 5.47 2.76 -13.14
CA ARG A 104 5.22 2.95 -14.57
C ARG A 104 6.32 2.35 -15.45
N TRP A 105 7.57 2.45 -15.04
CA TRP A 105 8.73 1.97 -15.80
C TRP A 105 9.14 0.58 -15.35
N TRP A 106 9.28 0.36 -14.04
CA TRP A 106 9.81 -0.86 -13.44
C TRP A 106 8.84 -1.46 -12.40
N PRO A 107 7.79 -2.17 -12.83
CA PRO A 107 6.80 -2.74 -11.91
C PRO A 107 7.40 -3.72 -10.89
N ALA A 108 8.43 -4.50 -11.26
CA ALA A 108 9.10 -5.40 -10.32
C ALA A 108 9.81 -4.63 -9.18
N VAL A 109 10.49 -3.54 -9.52
CA VAL A 109 11.17 -2.66 -8.54
C VAL A 109 10.14 -2.00 -7.63
N SER A 110 9.03 -1.53 -8.19
CA SER A 110 7.91 -0.99 -7.42
C SER A 110 7.26 -2.02 -6.50
N ALA A 111 7.10 -3.27 -6.93
CA ALA A 111 6.57 -4.34 -6.09
C ALA A 111 7.49 -4.61 -4.89
N ALA A 112 8.81 -4.67 -5.12
CA ALA A 112 9.79 -4.83 -4.04
C ALA A 112 9.74 -3.66 -3.05
N GLY A 113 9.67 -2.41 -3.54
CA GLY A 113 9.48 -1.22 -2.71
C GLY A 113 8.20 -1.30 -1.87
N SER A 114 7.06 -1.63 -2.50
CA SER A 114 5.78 -1.78 -1.80
C SER A 114 5.80 -2.88 -0.75
N MET A 115 6.55 -3.98 -0.95
CA MET A 115 6.75 -5.01 0.09
C MET A 115 7.64 -4.54 1.22
N GLY A 116 8.69 -3.75 0.92
CA GLY A 116 9.47 -3.05 1.94
C GLY A 116 8.59 -2.15 2.82
N ALA A 117 7.71 -1.35 2.20
CA ALA A 117 6.76 -0.51 2.94
C ALA A 117 5.81 -1.34 3.82
N ALA A 118 5.29 -2.46 3.31
CA ALA A 118 4.39 -3.32 4.09
C ALA A 118 5.09 -3.88 5.33
N LEU A 119 6.34 -4.36 5.20
CA LEU A 119 7.14 -4.84 6.32
C LEU A 119 7.46 -3.73 7.33
N MET A 120 7.76 -2.53 6.85
CA MET A 120 8.00 -1.37 7.69
C MET A 120 6.76 -0.99 8.51
N PHE A 121 5.59 -0.83 7.89
CA PHE A 121 4.36 -0.50 8.63
C PHE A 121 3.95 -1.62 9.58
N LEU A 122 4.20 -2.89 9.23
CA LEU A 122 3.98 -4.00 10.16
C LEU A 122 4.90 -3.90 11.38
N THR A 123 6.15 -3.47 11.18
CA THR A 123 7.09 -3.18 12.28
C THR A 123 6.57 -2.04 13.15
N THR A 124 6.10 -0.94 12.56
CA THR A 124 5.54 0.18 13.32
C THR A 124 4.26 -0.20 14.07
N LEU A 125 3.38 -0.98 13.46
CA LEU A 125 2.17 -1.52 14.11
C LEU A 125 2.51 -2.45 15.28
N SER A 126 3.66 -3.12 15.26
CA SER A 126 4.10 -3.93 16.40
C SER A 126 4.33 -3.11 17.67
N PHE A 127 4.62 -1.80 17.55
CA PHE A 127 4.82 -0.91 18.70
C PHE A 127 3.56 -0.77 19.56
N LEU A 128 2.36 -0.98 19.00
CA LEU A 128 1.12 -1.04 19.77
C LEU A 128 1.12 -2.15 20.83
N PHE A 129 1.93 -3.19 20.63
CA PHE A 129 2.01 -4.34 21.52
C PHE A 129 3.34 -4.40 22.28
N THR A 130 4.42 -3.83 21.74
CA THR A 130 5.75 -3.91 22.35
C THR A 130 6.12 -2.71 23.20
N THR A 131 5.51 -1.54 22.97
CA THR A 131 5.86 -0.30 23.67
C THR A 131 4.95 -0.09 24.90
N PRO A 132 5.52 0.04 26.11
CA PRO A 132 4.76 0.36 27.31
C PRO A 132 4.07 1.73 27.18
N ASP A 133 2.85 1.86 27.71
CA ASP A 133 2.11 3.12 27.83
C ASP A 133 1.80 3.85 26.49
N VAL A 134 1.54 3.09 25.42
CA VAL A 134 1.25 3.62 24.07
C VAL A 134 -0.09 4.39 23.94
N GLY A 135 -0.85 4.58 25.03
CA GLY A 135 -2.25 5.02 25.01
C GLY A 135 -2.51 6.27 24.16
N ASP A 136 -1.74 7.33 24.38
CA ASP A 136 -1.90 8.61 23.67
C ASP A 136 -1.37 8.56 22.22
N GLU A 137 -0.40 7.69 21.95
CA GLU A 137 0.26 7.54 20.63
C GLU A 137 -0.41 6.47 19.76
N ALA A 138 -1.31 5.65 20.30
CA ALA A 138 -1.97 4.56 19.60
C ALA A 138 -2.77 5.06 18.39
N GLY A 139 -3.39 6.24 18.49
CA GLY A 139 -4.09 6.89 17.38
C GLY A 139 -3.15 7.28 16.23
N PHE A 140 -1.93 7.73 16.57
CA PHE A 140 -0.91 8.05 15.58
C PHE A 140 -0.43 6.79 14.85
N LEU A 141 -0.20 5.68 15.57
CA LEU A 141 0.22 4.40 14.98
C LEU A 141 -0.89 3.74 14.15
N MET A 142 -2.16 3.97 14.49
CA MET A 142 -3.30 3.39 13.75
C MET A 142 -3.35 3.83 12.28
N LYS A 143 -2.79 5.01 11.94
CA LYS A 143 -2.68 5.46 10.53
C LYS A 143 -1.90 4.45 9.68
N ASP A 144 -0.92 3.77 10.27
CA ASP A 144 -0.04 2.85 9.58
C ASP A 144 -0.76 1.56 9.17
N LEU A 145 -1.90 1.24 9.78
CA LEU A 145 -2.77 0.15 9.30
C LEU A 145 -3.33 0.46 7.91
N THR A 146 -3.71 1.71 7.66
CA THR A 146 -4.18 2.14 6.34
C THR A 146 -3.04 2.15 5.33
N LEU A 147 -1.85 2.62 5.73
CA LEU A 147 -0.67 2.63 4.87
C LEU A 147 -0.16 1.23 4.57
N PHE A 148 -0.27 0.28 5.51
CA PHE A 148 -0.02 -1.14 5.29
C PHE A 148 -0.95 -1.71 4.21
N GLY A 149 -2.25 -1.44 4.30
CA GLY A 149 -3.22 -1.82 3.26
C GLY A 149 -2.87 -1.21 1.89
N ALA A 150 -2.49 0.06 1.86
CA ALA A 150 -2.03 0.73 0.63
C ALA A 150 -0.75 0.08 0.06
N ALA A 151 0.20 -0.30 0.92
CA ALA A 151 1.43 -0.97 0.53
C ALA A 151 1.14 -2.34 -0.10
N LEU A 152 0.29 -3.17 0.52
CA LEU A 152 -0.14 -4.44 -0.06
C LEU A 152 -0.87 -4.26 -1.40
N TRP A 153 -1.78 -3.29 -1.48
CA TRP A 153 -2.52 -3.01 -2.72
C TRP A 153 -1.57 -2.57 -3.84
N THR A 154 -0.64 -1.65 -3.55
CA THR A 154 0.32 -1.15 -4.56
C THR A 154 1.30 -2.23 -5.02
N ALA A 155 1.66 -3.18 -4.17
CA ALA A 155 2.43 -4.36 -4.56
C ALA A 155 1.66 -5.27 -5.49
N GLY A 156 0.39 -5.57 -5.17
CA GLY A 156 -0.48 -6.36 -6.04
C GLY A 156 -0.65 -5.73 -7.43
N ASP A 157 -0.92 -4.43 -7.51
CA ASP A 157 -1.04 -3.70 -8.79
C ASP A 157 0.29 -3.63 -9.56
N ALA A 158 1.43 -3.63 -8.86
CA ALA A 158 2.75 -3.69 -9.49
C ALA A 158 3.02 -5.08 -10.08
N LEU A 159 2.71 -6.16 -9.35
CA LEU A 159 2.84 -7.54 -9.82
C LEU A 159 1.89 -7.85 -10.98
N ALA A 160 0.63 -7.39 -10.91
CA ALA A 160 -0.33 -7.58 -12.01
C ALA A 160 0.14 -6.92 -13.32
N ALA A 161 0.87 -5.80 -13.24
CA ALA A 161 1.46 -5.17 -14.41
C ALA A 161 2.66 -5.93 -15.01
N LEU A 162 3.29 -6.83 -14.26
CA LEU A 162 4.29 -7.74 -14.82
C LEU A 162 3.60 -8.81 -15.67
N THR A 163 2.54 -9.42 -15.14
CA THR A 163 1.77 -10.44 -15.86
C THR A 163 1.21 -9.92 -17.18
N ALA A 164 0.65 -8.70 -17.18
CA ALA A 164 0.15 -8.08 -18.42
C ALA A 164 1.26 -7.81 -19.45
N ARG A 165 2.48 -7.49 -19.01
CA ARG A 165 3.62 -7.29 -19.93
C ARG A 165 4.11 -8.59 -20.53
N ASP A 166 4.06 -9.69 -19.77
CA ASP A 166 4.46 -11.01 -20.25
C ASP A 166 3.44 -11.56 -21.27
N GLU A 167 2.15 -11.26 -21.10
CA GLU A 167 1.10 -11.61 -22.06
C GLU A 167 1.24 -10.87 -23.39
N ASP A 168 1.55 -9.57 -23.37
CA ASP A 168 1.76 -8.76 -24.59
C ASP A 168 2.99 -9.22 -25.41
N GLN A 169 3.91 -9.98 -24.81
CA GLN A 169 5.15 -10.46 -25.45
C GLN A 169 5.05 -11.88 -26.01
N ARG A 170 3.96 -12.60 -25.77
CA ARG A 170 3.72 -13.96 -26.28
C ARG A 170 2.89 -13.96 -27.56
#